data_AF-A0A7Y2ZJ39-F1
#
_entry.id   AF-A0A7Y2ZJ39-F1
#
_cell.length_a   1.000
_cell.length_b   1.000
_cell.length_c   1.000
_cell.angle_alpha   90.00
_cell.angle_beta   90.00
_cell.angle_gamma   90.00
#
_symmetry.space_group_name_H-M   'P 1'
#
loop_
_entity.id
_entity.type
_entity.pdbx_description
1 polymer ?
#
loop_
_entity_poly.entity_id
_entity_poly.type
_entity_poly.pdbx_seq_one_letter_code
_entity_poly.pdbx_strand_id
1 'polypeptide(L)'
;MPHPESILLGELAHVGFFQVDAERTVTAVSPELTRITGFSEEEVVGKPCLSLLRCPTCLRSCGVFEHGRIQDAHLTIFRKDGTE
;
A
#
# COMPACT_ATOMS: atom_id res chain seq x y z
N MET A 1 -0.77 11.77 9.25
CA MET A 1 0.61 11.31 9.03
C MET A 1 0.92 10.29 10.11
N PRO A 2 1.45 9.11 9.78
CA PRO A 2 1.88 8.15 10.78
C PRO A 2 2.95 8.80 11.67
N HIS A 3 2.92 8.50 12.96
CA HIS A 3 3.96 8.95 13.88
C HIS A 3 5.29 8.27 13.50
N PRO A 4 6.44 8.94 13.67
CA PRO A 4 7.76 8.38 13.30
C PRO A 4 8.05 7.03 13.99
N GLU A 5 7.52 6.82 15.19
CA GLU A 5 7.61 5.55 15.92
C GLU A 5 6.89 4.39 15.20
N SER A 6 5.79 4.68 14.48
CA SER A 6 5.04 3.69 13.72
C SER A 6 5.79 3.23 12.46
N ILE A 7 6.60 4.11 11.87
CA ILE A 7 7.44 3.78 10.71
C ILE A 7 8.54 2.80 11.14
N LEU A 8 9.27 3.13 12.22
CA LEU A 8 10.33 2.28 12.76
C LEU A 8 9.81 0.90 13.19
N LEU A 9 8.64 0.86 13.85
CA LEU A 9 8.03 -0.40 14.25
C LEU A 9 7.63 -1.26 13.04
N GLY A 10 7.12 -0.64 11.98
CA GLY A 10 6.78 -1.34 10.74
C GLY A 10 7.99 -2.01 10.10
N GLU A 11 9.14 -1.31 10.06
CA GLU A 11 10.40 -1.85 9.55
C GLU A 11 10.89 -3.06 10.36
N LEU A 12 10.86 -2.98 11.69
CA LEU A 12 11.27 -4.09 12.57
C LEU A 12 10.33 -5.31 12.49
N ALA A 13 9.04 -5.06 12.26
CA ALA A 13 8.02 -6.11 12.19
C ALA A 13 7.84 -6.70 10.78
N HIS A 14 8.64 -6.28 9.80
CA HIS A 14 8.48 -6.64 8.38
C HIS A 14 7.08 -6.33 7.84
N VAL A 15 6.45 -5.26 8.33
CA VAL A 15 5.11 -4.82 7.93
C VAL A 15 5.22 -3.78 6.82
N GLY A 16 4.66 -4.10 5.67
CA GLY A 16 4.52 -3.14 4.57
C GLY A 16 3.42 -2.12 4.86
N PHE A 17 3.71 -0.83 4.71
CA PHE A 17 2.72 0.24 4.68
C PHE A 17 2.88 1.13 3.44
N PHE A 18 1.79 1.83 3.12
CA PHE A 18 1.79 2.99 2.24
C PHE A 18 0.75 3.98 2.74
N GLN A 19 0.90 5.24 2.35
CA GLN A 19 -0.05 6.31 2.63
C GLN A 19 -0.59 6.87 1.32
N VAL A 20 -1.85 7.30 1.34
CA VAL A 20 -2.47 8.06 0.26
C VAL A 20 -3.05 9.38 0.77
N ASP A 21 -3.23 10.34 -0.13
CA ASP A 21 -4.05 11.53 0.11
C ASP A 21 -5.54 11.29 -0.17
N ALA A 22 -6.36 12.35 -0.08
CA ALA A 22 -7.80 12.29 -0.31
C ALA A 22 -8.19 11.94 -1.75
N GLU A 23 -7.29 12.14 -2.73
CA GLU A 23 -7.48 11.76 -4.13
C GLU A 23 -7.00 10.33 -4.42
N ARG A 24 -6.53 9.61 -3.40
CA ARG A 24 -5.94 8.26 -3.48
C ARG A 24 -4.58 8.22 -4.17
N THR A 25 -3.87 9.35 -4.18
CA THR A 25 -2.50 9.45 -4.67
C THR A 25 -1.54 8.99 -3.58
N VAL A 26 -0.59 8.12 -3.91
CA VAL A 26 0.42 7.63 -2.96
C VAL A 26 1.34 8.76 -2.55
N THR A 27 1.49 8.98 -1.24
CA THR A 27 2.35 10.02 -0.66
C THR A 27 3.56 9.45 0.07
N ALA A 28 3.54 8.18 0.45
CA ALA A 28 4.66 7.48 1.07
C ALA A 28 4.50 5.97 0.91
N VAL A 29 5.61 5.25 0.83
CA VAL A 29 5.65 3.78 0.81
C VAL A 29 6.84 3.28 1.61
N SER A 30 6.64 2.20 2.37
CA SER A 30 7.71 1.55 3.13
C SER A 30 8.64 0.69 2.26
N PRO A 31 9.92 0.51 2.64
CA PRO A 31 10.82 -0.44 1.98
C PRO A 31 10.30 -1.88 1.98
N GLU A 32 9.50 -2.28 2.97
CA GLU A 32 8.95 -3.63 2.97
C GLU A 32 7.84 -3.81 1.94
N LEU A 33 7.00 -2.80 1.73
CA LEU A 33 5.98 -2.88 0.69
C LEU A 33 6.61 -2.85 -0.71
N THR A 34 7.73 -2.14 -0.91
CA THR A 34 8.48 -2.20 -2.18
C THR A 34 9.04 -3.60 -2.42
N ARG A 35 9.57 -4.28 -1.39
CA ARG A 35 10.02 -5.68 -1.49
C ARG A 35 8.86 -6.65 -1.77
N ILE A 36 7.72 -6.46 -1.12
CA ILE A 36 6.53 -7.31 -1.31
C ILE A 36 6.00 -7.18 -2.74
N THR A 37 5.86 -5.96 -3.25
CA THR A 37 5.18 -5.67 -4.52
C THR A 37 6.13 -5.63 -5.73
N GLY A 38 7.42 -5.38 -5.51
CA GLY A 38 8.43 -5.20 -6.55
C GLY A 38 8.46 -3.82 -7.20
N PHE A 39 7.67 -2.85 -6.72
CA PHE A 39 7.74 -1.45 -7.17
C PHE A 39 8.71 -0.64 -6.32
N SER A 40 9.45 0.28 -6.95
CA SER A 40 10.24 1.26 -6.19
C SER A 40 9.38 2.45 -5.74
N GLU A 41 9.87 3.23 -4.77
CA GLU A 41 9.20 4.44 -4.29
C GLU A 41 9.03 5.47 -5.40
N GLU A 42 10.07 5.68 -6.20
CA GLU A 42 10.07 6.63 -7.33
C GLU A 42 9.05 6.24 -8.41
N GLU A 43 8.74 4.95 -8.51
CA GLU A 43 7.75 4.45 -9.46
C GLU A 43 6.32 4.70 -9.01
N VAL A 44 6.03 4.97 -7.74
CA VAL A 44 4.66 4.94 -7.20
C VAL A 44 4.25 6.20 -6.46
N VAL A 45 5.18 6.93 -5.83
CA VAL A 45 4.85 8.20 -5.18
C VAL A 45 4.35 9.21 -6.22
N GLY A 46 3.26 9.90 -5.90
CA GLY A 46 2.57 10.80 -6.84
C GLY A 46 1.66 10.09 -7.85
N LYS A 47 1.50 8.77 -7.77
CA LYS A 47 0.59 8.00 -8.64
C LYS A 47 -0.62 7.47 -7.87
N PRO A 48 -1.72 7.07 -8.55
CA PRO A 48 -2.85 6.44 -7.90
C PRO A 48 -2.44 5.16 -7.17
N CYS A 49 -3.05 4.86 -6.02
CA CYS A 49 -2.70 3.70 -5.19
C CYS A 49 -2.76 2.33 -5.90
N LEU A 50 -3.60 2.21 -6.92
CA LEU A 50 -3.70 1.00 -7.76
C LEU A 50 -2.47 0.76 -8.66
N SER A 51 -1.59 1.76 -8.79
CA SER A 51 -0.29 1.56 -9.46
C SER A 51 0.67 0.71 -8.62
N LEU A 52 0.52 0.74 -7.29
CA LEU A 52 1.31 0.01 -6.30
C LEU A 52 0.58 -1.25 -5.81
N LEU A 53 -0.65 -1.10 -5.30
CA LEU A 53 -1.41 -2.16 -4.67
C LEU A 53 -2.36 -2.82 -5.68
N ARG A 54 -1.84 -3.77 -6.44
CA ARG A 54 -2.60 -4.52 -7.45
C ARG A 54 -3.34 -5.68 -6.80
N CYS A 55 -4.58 -5.45 -6.39
CA CYS A 55 -5.39 -6.45 -5.69
C CYS A 55 -6.78 -6.53 -6.34
N PRO A 56 -7.34 -7.72 -6.63
CA PRO A 56 -8.65 -7.84 -7.30
C PRO A 56 -9.79 -7.14 -6.56
N THR A 57 -9.73 -7.14 -5.22
CA THR A 57 -10.68 -6.41 -4.38
C THR A 57 -10.57 -4.90 -4.56
N CYS A 58 -9.36 -4.37 -4.58
CA CYS A 58 -9.03 -2.96 -4.71
C CYS A 58 -9.43 -2.41 -6.08
N LEU A 59 -9.37 -3.24 -7.13
CA LEU A 59 -9.81 -2.90 -8.48
C LEU A 59 -11.33 -2.78 -8.60
N ARG A 60 -12.09 -3.49 -7.76
CA ARG A 60 -13.55 -3.41 -7.75
C ARG A 60 -14.03 -2.17 -7.00
N SER A 61 -13.54 -1.96 -5.78
CA SER A 61 -13.93 -0.82 -4.96
C SER A 61 -12.90 -0.54 -3.85
N CYS A 62 -12.96 0.66 -3.28
CA CYS A 62 -12.03 1.08 -2.23
C CYS A 62 -12.71 1.01 -0.86
N GLY A 63 -12.64 -0.15 -0.20
CA GLY A 63 -13.30 -0.37 1.09
C GLY A 63 -12.87 0.61 2.20
N VAL A 64 -11.64 1.13 2.16
CA VAL A 64 -11.17 2.14 3.13
C VAL A 64 -11.91 3.47 2.96
N PHE A 65 -12.11 3.93 1.73
CA PHE A 65 -12.83 5.19 1.48
C PHE A 65 -14.34 5.02 1.59
N GLU A 66 -14.86 3.82 1.35
CA GLU A 66 -16.29 3.50 1.47
C GLU A 66 -16.74 3.29 2.91
N HIS A 67 -15.88 2.69 3.75
CA HIS A 67 -16.24 2.26 5.11
C HIS A 67 -15.36 2.86 6.21
N GLY A 68 -14.37 3.67 5.86
CA GLY A 68 -13.45 4.34 6.79
C GLY A 68 -12.32 3.46 7.29
N ARG A 69 -12.62 2.29 7.88
CA ARG A 69 -11.61 1.38 8.44
C ARG A 69 -11.94 -0.08 8.12
N ILE A 70 -10.96 -0.77 7.54
CA ILE A 70 -10.99 -2.21 7.30
C ILE A 70 -9.88 -2.85 8.13
N GLN A 71 -10.18 -3.97 8.79
CA GLN A 71 -9.24 -4.74 9.61
C GLN A 71 -9.36 -6.22 9.22
N ASP A 72 -8.25 -6.96 9.37
CA ASP A 72 -8.19 -8.42 9.19
C ASP A 72 -8.73 -8.93 7.84
N ALA A 73 -8.56 -8.13 6.79
CA ALA A 73 -8.95 -8.48 5.43
C ALA A 73 -7.82 -9.23 4.71
N HIS A 74 -8.10 -10.46 4.27
CA HIS A 74 -7.20 -11.20 3.39
C HIS A 74 -7.29 -10.66 1.96
N LEU A 75 -6.14 -10.28 1.41
CA LEU A 75 -6.00 -9.77 0.04
C LEU A 75 -4.91 -10.56 -0.69
N THR A 76 -5.21 -10.92 -1.94
CA THR A 76 -4.19 -11.33 -2.90
C THR A 76 -3.62 -10.08 -3.57
N ILE A 77 -2.31 -9.91 -3.49
CA ILE A 77 -1.57 -8.79 -4.08
C ILE A 77 -0.71 -9.34 -5.21
N PHE A 78 -0.81 -8.74 -6.40
CA PHE A 78 0.04 -9.07 -7.53
C PHE A 78 1.27 -8.18 -7.57
N ARG A 79 2.43 -8.81 -7.71
CA ARG A 79 3.72 -8.16 -7.92
C ARG A 79 3.79 -7.47 -9.27
N LYS A 80 4.80 -6.61 -9.41
CA LYS A 80 5.12 -5.89 -10.64
C LYS A 80 5.29 -6.80 -11.86
N ASP A 81 5.91 -7.97 -11.66
CA ASP A 81 6.15 -8.99 -12.70
C ASP A 81 4.94 -9.89 -12.99
N GLY A 82 3.82 -9.68 -12.28
CA GLY A 82 2.58 -10.43 -12.45
C GLY A 82 2.47 -11.69 -11.59
N THR A 83 3.47 -12.00 -10.76
CA THR A 83 3.36 -13.08 -9.76
C THR A 83 2.49 -12.66 -8.58
N GLU A 84 1.95 -13.63 -7.84
CA GLU A 84 1.27 -13.44 -6.55
C GLU A 84 2.29 -13.45 -5.40
#